data_AF-A0AAW0LXL0-F1
#
_entry.id   AF-A0AAW0LXL0-F1
#
_cell.length_a   1.000
_cell.length_b   1.000
_cell.length_c   1.000
_cell.angle_alpha   90.00
_cell.angle_beta   90.00
_cell.angle_gamma   90.00
#
_symmetry.space_group_name_H-M   'P 1'
#
loop_
_entity.id
_entity.type
_entity.pdbx_description
1 polymer ?
#
loop_
_entity_poly.entity_id
_entity_poly.type
_entity_poly.pdbx_seq_one_letter_code
_entity_poly.pdbx_strand_id
1 'polypeptide(L)'
;MEETLTTILEEEEEREETTDQPMPDVPQNPNSLASDDASDSHSDSDSDSDSEDEPQQKVELQTLETELSSNPSNYDSHVQYIRLLRKMGEIEKLRQAREAMSLLFPLTPSMWQDWAKDEASLATTQPEAVAAIEKLYERGVFDYLSVSLWYDYLTFVQEYDPMVRDCLPAGISKARNLFERALTAAGLHVTEGIKLWEAYRTFEQAILLTIDESDIQAKEKQNQRIRTLFHRQLSVPLVNMKSTLQAYKAWEVEQGKVLDVESSDLDGISSHVATAYQKALEGYNARAHLEEQSSRQDISDSERLQQFVIYLKFEESSGDPARVQVLYERAIADFPIASDLWLDYTRYLDKTLKVGNVVREVYSRATKNCPWVGELWVRYLLCLERGRASEEELAAVCYNWCLAFGVIVLWELILIF
;
A
#
# COMPACT_ATOMS: atom_id res chain seq x y z
N MET A 1 31.99 48.44 22.26
CA MET A 1 32.45 49.15 23.46
C MET A 1 31.24 49.21 24.37
N GLU A 2 31.35 48.45 25.45
CA GLU A 2 30.28 48.02 26.34
C GLU A 2 29.64 49.16 27.13
N GLU A 3 28.37 48.94 27.51
CA GLU A 3 27.83 49.00 28.88
C GLU A 3 26.43 49.64 28.91
N THR A 4 25.42 48.78 28.81
CA THR A 4 24.05 49.05 29.25
C THR A 4 23.65 47.95 30.21
N LEU A 5 23.66 48.25 31.51
CA LEU A 5 23.11 47.34 32.51
C LEU A 5 22.64 48.16 33.72
N THR A 6 21.42 47.85 34.17
CA THR A 6 20.82 48.21 35.47
C THR A 6 20.52 49.71 35.64
N THR A 7 19.29 50.16 35.86
CA THR A 7 18.37 49.78 36.96
C THR A 7 17.01 50.43 36.68
N ILE A 8 15.91 49.74 37.01
CA ILE A 8 14.75 50.22 37.80
C ILE A 8 13.62 49.19 37.58
N LEU A 9 13.49 48.33 38.59
CA LEU A 9 12.28 47.59 38.96
C LEU A 9 11.63 48.32 40.14
N GLU A 10 10.35 48.01 40.40
CA GLU A 10 9.48 48.46 41.51
C GLU A 10 8.76 49.80 41.25
N GLU A 11 7.45 49.97 41.41
CA GLU A 11 6.34 49.10 41.84
C GLU A 11 5.00 49.85 41.61
N GLU A 12 3.92 49.07 41.48
CA GLU A 12 2.48 49.37 41.74
C GLU A 12 1.72 50.41 40.90
N GLU A 13 0.40 50.38 40.74
CA GLU A 13 -0.70 49.39 40.65
C GLU A 13 -1.97 50.29 40.64
N GLU A 14 -2.86 50.19 39.65
CA GLU A 14 -4.33 50.10 39.85
C GLU A 14 -5.11 50.20 38.53
N ARG A 15 -6.25 49.51 38.56
CA ARG A 15 -7.08 48.97 37.48
C ARG A 15 -8.14 49.95 37.00
N GLU A 16 -8.62 49.76 35.77
CA GLU A 16 -10.07 49.72 35.49
C GLU A 16 -10.36 49.03 34.13
N GLU A 17 -11.57 48.48 34.06
CA GLU A 17 -11.99 47.30 33.31
C GLU A 17 -12.33 47.52 31.83
N THR A 18 -12.02 46.54 30.98
CA THR A 18 -12.79 46.32 29.73
C THR A 18 -13.00 44.82 29.50
N THR A 19 -14.27 44.42 29.72
CA THR A 19 -15.00 43.23 29.26
C THR A 19 -14.32 42.29 28.26
N ASP A 20 -14.07 41.08 28.76
CA ASP A 20 -13.80 39.84 28.02
C ASP A 20 -15.11 39.31 27.41
N GLN A 21 -15.13 39.03 26.11
CA GLN A 21 -16.09 38.12 25.49
C GLN A 21 -15.32 36.96 24.84
N PRO A 22 -15.64 35.69 25.19
CA PRO A 22 -14.93 34.54 24.67
C PRO A 22 -15.32 34.27 23.22
N MET A 23 -14.31 34.02 22.38
CA MET A 23 -14.49 33.45 21.05
C MET A 23 -15.07 32.03 21.16
N PRO A 24 -15.94 31.61 20.23
CA PRO A 24 -16.58 30.30 20.29
C PRO A 24 -15.58 29.19 19.99
N ASP A 25 -15.55 28.20 20.89
CA ASP A 25 -14.84 26.93 20.76
C ASP A 25 -15.13 26.26 19.41
N VAL A 26 -14.06 25.96 18.67
CA VAL A 26 -14.09 25.01 17.56
C VAL A 26 -14.35 23.63 18.16
N PRO A 27 -15.36 22.87 17.69
CA PRO A 27 -15.63 21.55 18.25
C PRO A 27 -14.43 20.62 17.98
N GLN A 28 -13.74 20.25 19.04
CA GLN A 28 -12.95 19.02 19.07
C GLN A 28 -13.92 17.89 18.75
N ASN A 29 -13.73 17.26 17.59
CA ASN A 29 -14.52 16.11 17.17
C ASN A 29 -14.05 14.87 17.95
N PRO A 30 -14.82 14.32 18.90
CA PRO A 30 -14.48 13.10 19.61
C PRO A 30 -15.38 12.00 19.02
N ASN A 31 -14.99 11.44 17.89
CA ASN A 31 -15.65 10.24 17.37
C ASN A 31 -14.60 9.18 17.04
N SER A 32 -14.19 8.50 18.09
CA SER A 32 -13.87 7.07 18.04
C SER A 32 -15.14 6.31 17.69
N LEU A 33 -15.24 5.81 16.46
CA LEU A 33 -16.26 4.84 16.03
C LEU A 33 -15.47 3.69 15.40
N ALA A 34 -15.19 2.62 16.14
CA ALA A 34 -16.07 1.46 16.31
C ALA A 34 -16.39 0.83 14.94
N SER A 35 -15.47 -0.01 14.47
CA SER A 35 -15.71 -0.97 13.41
C SER A 35 -16.62 -2.09 13.95
N ASP A 36 -17.92 -1.99 13.69
CA ASP A 36 -18.83 -3.12 13.85
C ASP A 36 -18.54 -4.13 12.73
N ASP A 37 -17.80 -5.17 13.10
CA ASP A 37 -17.47 -6.32 12.26
C ASP A 37 -18.70 -7.24 12.16
N ALA A 38 -19.40 -7.17 11.03
CA ALA A 38 -20.45 -8.12 10.70
C ALA A 38 -19.81 -9.37 10.09
N SER A 39 -19.60 -10.39 10.92
CA SER A 39 -19.42 -11.76 10.46
C SER A 39 -20.75 -12.29 9.92
N ASP A 40 -20.91 -12.35 8.60
CA ASP A 40 -22.01 -13.10 7.99
C ASP A 40 -21.48 -14.09 6.96
N SER A 41 -21.64 -15.38 7.30
CA SER A 41 -21.45 -16.47 6.38
C SER A 41 -22.70 -16.57 5.50
N HIS A 42 -22.56 -16.40 4.20
CA HIS A 42 -23.65 -16.63 3.27
C HIS A 42 -23.30 -17.74 2.29
N SER A 43 -23.91 -18.89 2.60
CA SER A 43 -24.31 -19.92 1.66
C SER A 43 -25.27 -19.32 0.63
N ASP A 44 -25.05 -19.66 -0.63
CA ASP A 44 -25.85 -19.26 -1.78
C ASP A 44 -27.34 -19.63 -1.61
N SER A 45 -28.21 -18.68 -1.94
CA SER A 45 -29.60 -18.95 -2.36
C SER A 45 -30.08 -17.79 -3.23
N ASP A 46 -30.00 -17.97 -4.54
CA ASP A 46 -30.60 -17.11 -5.56
C ASP A 46 -32.10 -16.94 -5.31
N SER A 47 -32.54 -15.69 -5.11
CA SER A 47 -33.95 -15.31 -5.19
C SER A 47 -34.08 -13.96 -5.87
N ASP A 48 -34.30 -14.01 -7.19
CA ASP A 48 -34.62 -12.86 -8.03
C ASP A 48 -35.91 -12.16 -7.56
N SER A 49 -35.78 -10.99 -6.95
CA SER A 49 -36.88 -10.05 -6.70
C SER A 49 -36.38 -8.60 -6.63
N ASP A 50 -35.89 -8.07 -7.75
CA ASP A 50 -35.22 -6.76 -7.81
C ASP A 50 -36.00 -5.65 -8.54
N SER A 51 -37.27 -5.85 -8.94
CA SER A 51 -37.97 -4.88 -9.79
C SER A 51 -38.72 -3.75 -9.08
N GLU A 52 -38.80 -3.74 -7.74
CA GLU A 52 -39.60 -2.72 -7.00
C GLU A 52 -38.76 -1.58 -6.38
N ASP A 53 -37.43 -1.66 -6.39
CA ASP A 53 -36.53 -0.71 -5.68
C ASP A 53 -35.85 0.36 -6.56
N GLU A 54 -35.92 0.28 -7.90
CA GLU A 54 -35.30 1.25 -8.80
C GLU A 54 -35.67 2.73 -8.57
N PRO A 55 -36.95 3.11 -8.32
CA PRO A 55 -37.30 4.52 -8.15
C PRO A 55 -36.73 5.10 -6.85
N GLN A 56 -36.63 4.29 -5.79
CA GLN A 56 -36.06 4.71 -4.52
C GLN A 56 -34.55 4.94 -4.65
N GLN A 57 -33.84 4.03 -5.33
CA GLN A 57 -32.40 4.16 -5.60
C GLN A 57 -32.08 5.42 -6.42
N LYS A 58 -32.93 5.81 -7.38
CA LYS A 58 -32.75 7.06 -8.15
C LYS A 58 -32.89 8.32 -7.30
N VAL A 59 -33.80 8.33 -6.32
CA VAL A 59 -33.97 9.47 -5.39
C VAL A 59 -32.78 9.57 -4.43
N GLU A 60 -32.32 8.43 -3.91
CA GLU A 60 -31.12 8.36 -3.07
C GLU A 60 -29.88 8.87 -3.83
N LEU A 61 -29.74 8.51 -5.11
CA LEU A 61 -28.64 9.00 -5.95
C LEU A 61 -28.67 10.52 -6.11
N GLN A 62 -29.83 11.13 -6.39
CA GLN A 62 -29.95 12.59 -6.51
C GLN A 62 -29.63 13.32 -5.20
N THR A 63 -29.99 12.70 -4.07
CA THR A 63 -29.67 13.23 -2.74
C THR A 63 -28.16 13.24 -2.51
N LEU A 64 -27.48 12.14 -2.84
CA LEU A 64 -26.01 12.04 -2.77
C LEU A 64 -25.30 12.97 -3.74
N GLU A 65 -25.79 13.13 -4.99
CA GLU A 65 -25.24 14.12 -5.94
C GLU A 65 -25.33 15.54 -5.37
N THR A 66 -26.46 15.88 -4.72
CA THR A 66 -26.64 17.19 -4.07
C THR A 66 -25.70 17.35 -2.88
N GLU A 67 -25.57 16.33 -2.04
CA GLU A 67 -24.68 16.35 -0.90
C GLU A 67 -23.22 16.53 -1.32
N LEU A 68 -22.75 15.77 -2.32
CA LEU A 68 -21.40 15.88 -2.87
C LEU A 68 -21.15 17.23 -3.55
N SER A 69 -22.17 17.84 -4.15
CA SER A 69 -22.06 19.21 -4.68
C SER A 69 -21.89 20.26 -3.59
N SER A 70 -22.48 20.02 -2.41
CA SER A 70 -22.42 20.93 -1.26
C SER A 70 -21.18 20.73 -0.39
N ASN A 71 -20.72 19.48 -0.27
CA ASN A 71 -19.54 19.09 0.50
C ASN A 71 -18.75 18.00 -0.26
N PRO A 72 -17.88 18.41 -1.21
CA PRO A 72 -17.06 17.47 -1.98
C PRO A 72 -16.09 16.65 -1.13
N SER A 73 -15.80 17.10 0.10
CA SER A 73 -14.86 16.46 1.03
C SER A 73 -15.52 15.40 1.93
N ASN A 74 -16.81 15.07 1.74
CA ASN A 74 -17.46 14.00 2.50
C ASN A 74 -17.10 12.61 1.93
N TYR A 75 -16.22 11.90 2.62
CA TYR A 75 -15.77 10.55 2.23
C TYR A 75 -16.92 9.54 2.16
N ASP A 76 -17.78 9.50 3.18
CA ASP A 76 -18.85 8.49 3.27
C ASP A 76 -19.88 8.65 2.15
N SER A 77 -20.20 9.89 1.77
CA SER A 77 -21.09 10.17 0.64
C SER A 77 -20.50 9.67 -0.68
N HIS A 78 -19.19 9.81 -0.92
CA HIS A 78 -18.53 9.25 -2.12
C HIS A 78 -18.62 7.72 -2.15
N VAL A 79 -18.36 7.07 -1.02
CA VAL A 79 -18.43 5.60 -0.91
C VAL A 79 -19.85 5.09 -1.17
N GLN A 80 -20.86 5.72 -0.56
CA GLN A 80 -22.26 5.37 -0.77
C GLN A 80 -22.70 5.61 -2.22
N TYR A 81 -22.29 6.74 -2.81
CA TYR A 81 -22.59 7.09 -4.19
C TYR A 81 -22.01 6.07 -5.18
N ILE A 82 -20.74 5.70 -5.02
CA ILE A 82 -20.08 4.66 -5.85
C ILE A 82 -20.76 3.31 -5.68
N ARG A 83 -21.11 2.92 -4.45
CA ARG A 83 -21.82 1.65 -4.18
C ARG A 83 -23.18 1.60 -4.89
N LEU A 84 -23.94 2.68 -4.82
CA LEU A 84 -25.26 2.77 -5.45
C LEU A 84 -25.16 2.76 -6.98
N LEU A 85 -24.21 3.52 -7.56
CA LEU A 85 -23.93 3.50 -9.00
C LEU A 85 -23.53 2.11 -9.51
N ARG A 86 -22.72 1.37 -8.74
CA ARG A 86 -22.34 -0.01 -9.05
C ARG A 86 -23.56 -0.93 -9.04
N LYS A 87 -24.48 -0.79 -8.06
CA LYS A 87 -25.71 -1.58 -7.98
C LYS A 87 -26.66 -1.33 -9.16
N MET A 88 -26.79 -0.08 -9.61
CA MET A 88 -27.67 0.29 -10.72
C MET A 88 -27.07 0.01 -12.12
N GLY A 89 -25.79 -0.38 -12.21
CA GLY A 89 -25.14 -0.63 -13.49
C GLY A 89 -24.85 0.64 -14.32
N GLU A 90 -24.78 1.81 -13.68
CA GLU A 90 -24.49 3.10 -14.33
C GLU A 90 -22.97 3.27 -14.55
N ILE A 91 -22.40 2.47 -15.46
CA ILE A 91 -20.95 2.27 -15.65
C ILE A 91 -20.19 3.59 -15.86
N GLU A 92 -20.69 4.48 -16.73
CA GLU A 92 -19.96 5.70 -17.09
C GLU A 92 -19.94 6.71 -15.93
N LYS A 93 -21.06 6.84 -15.21
CA LYS A 93 -21.11 7.64 -13.99
C LYS A 93 -20.22 7.04 -12.89
N LEU A 94 -20.18 5.72 -12.77
CA LEU A 94 -19.34 5.01 -11.81
C LEU A 94 -17.85 5.31 -12.05
N ARG A 95 -17.39 5.30 -13.30
CA ARG A 95 -16.02 5.69 -13.67
C ARG A 95 -15.70 7.12 -13.24
N GLN A 96 -16.58 8.06 -13.56
CA GLN A 96 -16.42 9.46 -13.21
C GLN A 96 -16.39 9.68 -11.69
N ALA A 97 -17.27 8.99 -10.95
CA ALA A 97 -17.31 9.04 -9.49
C ALA A 97 -16.03 8.50 -8.85
N ARG A 98 -15.51 7.37 -9.35
CA ARG A 98 -14.26 6.76 -8.86
C ARG A 98 -13.05 7.65 -9.15
N GLU A 99 -12.96 8.23 -10.34
CA GLU A 99 -11.88 9.19 -10.65
C GLU A 99 -11.97 10.42 -9.76
N ALA A 100 -13.16 11.01 -9.60
CA ALA A 100 -13.36 12.16 -8.72
C ALA A 100 -12.96 11.85 -7.26
N MET A 101 -13.35 10.70 -6.73
CA MET A 101 -12.96 10.26 -5.39
C MET A 101 -11.44 10.07 -5.29
N SER A 102 -10.80 9.46 -6.30
CA SER A 102 -9.35 9.19 -6.29
C SER A 102 -8.46 10.45 -6.33
N LEU A 103 -9.01 11.55 -6.85
CA LEU A 103 -8.35 12.85 -6.89
C LEU A 103 -8.38 13.54 -5.53
N LEU A 104 -9.44 13.31 -4.75
CA LEU A 104 -9.64 13.93 -3.44
C LEU A 104 -9.05 13.09 -2.30
N PHE A 105 -9.18 11.77 -2.41
CA PHE A 105 -8.81 10.83 -1.37
C PHE A 105 -7.88 9.74 -1.92
N PRO A 106 -6.89 9.31 -1.13
CA PRO A 106 -6.28 8.00 -1.33
C PRO A 106 -7.36 6.91 -1.25
N LEU A 107 -7.37 5.99 -2.23
CA LEU A 107 -8.33 4.88 -2.20
C LEU A 107 -7.70 3.68 -1.51
N THR A 108 -8.48 2.97 -0.68
CA THR A 108 -7.99 1.76 -0.01
C THR A 108 -7.63 0.69 -1.04
N PRO A 109 -6.78 -0.29 -0.68
CA PRO A 109 -6.47 -1.40 -1.58
C PRO A 109 -7.70 -2.14 -2.11
N SER A 110 -8.73 -2.33 -1.27
CA SER A 110 -9.98 -2.99 -1.67
C SER A 110 -10.76 -2.19 -2.70
N MET A 111 -10.80 -0.85 -2.58
CA MET A 111 -11.44 0.02 -3.57
C MET A 111 -10.74 -0.04 -4.93
N TRP A 112 -9.41 -0.08 -4.93
CA TRP A 112 -8.62 -0.27 -6.16
C TRP A 112 -8.88 -1.64 -6.79
N GLN A 113 -8.92 -2.71 -5.99
CA GLN A 113 -9.23 -4.07 -6.47
C GLN A 113 -10.62 -4.14 -7.09
N ASP A 114 -11.63 -3.59 -6.42
CA ASP A 114 -13.01 -3.56 -6.91
C ASP A 114 -13.12 -2.80 -8.23
N TRP A 115 -12.46 -1.65 -8.33
CA TRP A 115 -12.45 -0.87 -9.56
C TRP A 115 -11.78 -1.65 -10.70
N ALA A 116 -10.59 -2.19 -10.47
CA ALA A 116 -9.87 -2.92 -11.50
C ALA A 116 -10.63 -4.18 -11.97
N LYS A 117 -11.30 -4.90 -11.05
CA LYS A 117 -12.11 -6.08 -11.37
C LYS A 117 -13.37 -5.73 -12.15
N ASP A 118 -14.08 -4.67 -11.77
CA ASP A 118 -15.24 -4.21 -12.52
C ASP A 118 -14.83 -3.83 -13.95
N GLU A 119 -13.74 -3.08 -14.12
CA GLU A 119 -13.23 -2.74 -15.46
C GLU A 119 -12.78 -3.97 -16.24
N ALA A 120 -12.12 -4.94 -15.60
CA ALA A 120 -11.73 -6.20 -16.23
C ALA A 120 -12.94 -7.01 -16.70
N SER A 121 -14.04 -7.02 -15.94
CA SER A 121 -15.29 -7.72 -16.32
C SER A 121 -15.99 -7.09 -17.53
N LEU A 122 -15.81 -5.79 -17.72
CA LEU A 122 -16.39 -5.01 -18.82
C LEU A 122 -15.45 -4.92 -20.03
N ALA A 123 -14.15 -5.12 -19.81
CA ALA A 123 -13.14 -5.00 -20.83
C ALA A 123 -13.21 -6.14 -21.84
N THR A 124 -13.01 -5.77 -23.11
CA THR A 124 -12.67 -6.76 -24.14
C THR A 124 -11.17 -7.05 -24.05
N THR A 125 -10.70 -8.17 -24.62
CA THR A 125 -9.26 -8.53 -24.69
C THR A 125 -8.45 -7.61 -25.62
N GLN A 126 -8.90 -6.38 -25.84
CA GLN A 126 -8.21 -5.37 -26.63
C GLN A 126 -7.01 -4.83 -25.83
N PRO A 127 -5.83 -4.65 -26.46
CA PRO A 127 -4.63 -4.18 -25.76
C PRO A 127 -4.80 -2.84 -25.02
N GLU A 128 -5.63 -1.93 -25.54
CA GLU A 128 -5.87 -0.63 -24.93
C GLU A 128 -6.63 -0.74 -23.61
N ALA A 129 -7.63 -1.62 -23.54
CA ALA A 129 -8.39 -1.87 -22.32
C ALA A 129 -7.53 -2.54 -21.26
N VAL A 130 -6.70 -3.51 -21.65
CA VAL A 130 -5.73 -4.16 -20.75
C VAL A 130 -4.75 -3.13 -20.19
N ALA A 131 -4.17 -2.28 -21.05
CA ALA A 131 -3.25 -1.23 -20.61
C ALA A 131 -3.89 -0.19 -19.70
N ALA A 132 -5.18 0.12 -19.87
CA ALA A 132 -5.91 1.01 -18.96
C ALA A 132 -6.08 0.38 -17.56
N ILE A 133 -6.39 -0.91 -17.49
CA ILE A 133 -6.53 -1.63 -16.22
C ILE A 133 -5.17 -1.82 -15.54
N GLU A 134 -4.10 -2.10 -16.30
CA GLU A 134 -2.73 -2.12 -15.76
C GLU A 134 -2.41 -0.80 -15.07
N LYS A 135 -2.77 0.35 -15.68
CA LYS A 135 -2.59 1.67 -15.04
C LYS A 135 -3.38 1.84 -13.76
N LEU A 136 -4.57 1.25 -13.64
CA LEU A 136 -5.34 1.26 -12.39
C LEU A 136 -4.62 0.47 -11.29
N TYR A 137 -4.12 -0.72 -11.61
CA TYR A 137 -3.31 -1.49 -10.67
C TYR A 137 -2.03 -0.74 -10.28
N GLU A 138 -1.33 -0.12 -11.24
CA GLU A 138 -0.13 0.70 -10.98
C GLU A 138 -0.41 1.86 -10.01
N ARG A 139 -1.57 2.54 -10.14
CA ARG A 139 -2.00 3.57 -9.19
C ARG A 139 -2.25 2.99 -7.80
N GLY A 140 -2.93 1.85 -7.71
CA GLY A 140 -3.25 1.25 -6.42
C GLY A 140 -2.02 0.72 -5.68
N VAL A 141 -1.10 0.04 -6.36
CA VAL A 141 0.14 -0.47 -5.75
C VAL A 141 1.14 0.64 -5.43
N PHE A 142 0.98 1.81 -6.06
CA PHE A 142 1.70 3.02 -5.69
C PHE A 142 1.16 3.59 -4.38
N ASP A 143 -0.17 3.75 -4.25
CA ASP A 143 -0.78 4.34 -3.07
C ASP A 143 -0.45 3.54 -1.80
N TYR A 144 -0.63 2.21 -1.82
CA TYR A 144 -0.43 1.37 -0.64
C TYR A 144 0.22 0.03 -0.94
N LEU A 145 1.01 -0.45 0.02
CA LEU A 145 1.53 -1.81 0.00
C LEU A 145 0.43 -2.81 0.38
N SER A 146 -0.12 -3.50 -0.62
CA SER A 146 -1.10 -4.57 -0.42
C SER A 146 -0.72 -5.81 -1.20
N VAL A 147 -0.53 -6.93 -0.50
CA VAL A 147 -0.20 -8.22 -1.13
C VAL A 147 -1.36 -8.73 -1.98
N SER A 148 -2.60 -8.55 -1.53
CA SER A 148 -3.78 -8.95 -2.30
C SER A 148 -3.90 -8.19 -3.61
N LEU A 149 -3.62 -6.87 -3.60
CA LEU A 149 -3.65 -6.05 -4.81
C LEU A 149 -2.52 -6.44 -5.79
N TRP A 150 -1.31 -6.69 -5.29
CA TRP A 150 -0.21 -7.21 -6.11
C TRP A 150 -0.54 -8.57 -6.72
N TYR A 151 -1.15 -9.47 -5.94
CA TYR A 151 -1.56 -10.78 -6.41
C TYR A 151 -2.62 -10.68 -7.51
N ASP A 152 -3.66 -9.87 -7.31
CA ASP A 152 -4.70 -9.63 -8.31
C ASP A 152 -4.12 -9.03 -9.58
N TYR A 153 -3.16 -8.09 -9.46
CA TYR A 153 -2.47 -7.51 -10.62
C TYR A 153 -1.67 -8.58 -11.39
N LEU A 154 -0.90 -9.41 -10.69
CA LEU A 154 -0.12 -10.51 -11.29
C LEU A 154 -1.03 -11.51 -12.00
N THR A 155 -2.17 -11.85 -11.42
CA THR A 155 -3.17 -12.75 -12.02
C THR A 155 -3.81 -12.11 -13.24
N PHE A 156 -4.21 -10.84 -13.15
CA PHE A 156 -4.78 -10.10 -14.27
C PHE A 156 -3.83 -10.08 -15.48
N VAL A 157 -2.55 -9.76 -15.28
CA VAL A 157 -1.58 -9.74 -16.37
C VAL A 157 -1.37 -11.13 -16.97
N GLN A 158 -1.39 -12.19 -16.17
CA GLN A 158 -1.27 -13.56 -16.68
C GLN A 158 -2.47 -14.01 -17.53
N GLU A 159 -3.68 -13.55 -17.19
CA GLU A 159 -4.91 -13.95 -17.87
C GLU A 159 -5.19 -13.11 -19.13
N TYR A 160 -5.00 -11.79 -19.03
CA TYR A 160 -5.47 -10.83 -20.03
C TYR A 160 -4.38 -10.32 -20.97
N ASP A 161 -3.09 -10.36 -20.61
CA ASP A 161 -2.00 -10.03 -21.55
C ASP A 161 -1.72 -11.24 -22.46
N PRO A 162 -1.97 -11.14 -23.79
CA PRO A 162 -1.78 -12.27 -24.70
C PRO A 162 -0.33 -12.78 -24.74
N MET A 163 0.66 -11.89 -24.61
CA MET A 163 2.06 -12.28 -24.67
C MET A 163 2.46 -13.10 -23.44
N VAL A 164 1.90 -12.76 -22.28
CA VAL A 164 2.14 -13.48 -21.03
C VAL A 164 1.39 -14.81 -21.04
N ARG A 165 0.10 -14.79 -21.35
CA ARG A 165 -0.75 -15.98 -21.40
C ARG A 165 -0.23 -17.03 -22.38
N ASP A 166 0.22 -16.59 -23.55
CA ASP A 166 0.73 -17.48 -24.61
C ASP A 166 2.22 -17.82 -24.40
N CYS A 167 2.79 -17.48 -23.23
CA CYS A 167 4.18 -17.77 -22.83
C CYS A 167 5.23 -17.32 -23.87
N LEU A 168 5.00 -16.19 -24.55
CA LEU A 168 5.98 -15.65 -25.48
C LEU A 168 7.20 -15.12 -24.74
N PRO A 169 8.43 -15.16 -25.32
CA PRO A 169 9.65 -14.75 -24.61
C PRO A 169 9.60 -13.31 -24.03
N ALA A 170 8.94 -12.40 -24.73
CA ALA A 170 8.74 -11.03 -24.26
C ALA A 170 7.67 -10.92 -23.15
N GLY A 171 6.60 -11.72 -23.21
CA GLY A 171 5.60 -11.81 -22.15
C GLY A 171 6.15 -12.44 -20.88
N ILE A 172 6.92 -13.53 -21.00
CA ILE A 172 7.64 -14.13 -19.87
C ILE A 172 8.56 -13.09 -19.20
N SER A 173 9.30 -12.31 -20.00
CA SER A 173 10.16 -11.24 -19.48
C SER A 173 9.34 -10.15 -18.76
N LYS A 174 8.20 -9.74 -19.31
CA LYS A 174 7.26 -8.78 -18.70
C LYS A 174 6.74 -9.29 -17.35
N ALA A 175 6.20 -10.51 -17.31
CA ALA A 175 5.67 -11.11 -16.09
C ALA A 175 6.75 -11.29 -15.01
N ARG A 176 7.95 -11.78 -15.38
CA ARG A 176 9.09 -11.87 -14.45
C ARG A 176 9.47 -10.51 -13.86
N ASN A 177 9.50 -9.46 -14.67
CA ASN A 177 9.77 -8.11 -14.17
C ASN A 177 8.70 -7.66 -13.17
N LEU A 178 7.43 -7.95 -13.46
CA LEU A 178 6.32 -7.63 -12.57
C LEU A 178 6.40 -8.40 -11.24
N PHE A 179 6.72 -9.69 -11.28
CA PHE A 179 6.97 -10.48 -10.06
C PHE A 179 8.14 -9.93 -9.23
N GLU A 180 9.26 -9.56 -9.86
CA GLU A 180 10.39 -8.97 -9.13
C GLU A 180 10.04 -7.61 -8.52
N ARG A 181 9.19 -6.81 -9.17
CA ARG A 181 8.64 -5.57 -8.57
C ARG A 181 7.76 -5.87 -7.36
N ALA A 182 6.85 -6.84 -7.48
CA ALA A 182 5.99 -7.26 -6.37
C ALA A 182 6.81 -7.79 -5.18
N LEU A 183 7.86 -8.58 -5.44
CA LEU A 183 8.77 -9.07 -4.40
C LEU A 183 9.64 -7.96 -3.80
N THR A 184 10.00 -6.94 -4.57
CA THR A 184 10.73 -5.77 -4.05
C THR A 184 9.85 -4.96 -3.10
N ALA A 185 8.57 -4.79 -3.43
CA ALA A 185 7.62 -4.06 -2.60
C ALA A 185 7.20 -4.86 -1.35
N ALA A 186 6.77 -6.12 -1.54
CA ALA A 186 6.08 -6.90 -0.53
C ALA A 186 6.75 -8.23 -0.16
N GLY A 187 7.88 -8.60 -0.78
CA GLY A 187 8.50 -9.91 -0.60
C GLY A 187 9.07 -10.15 0.80
N LEU A 188 9.28 -9.09 1.59
CA LEU A 188 9.70 -9.17 3.01
C LEU A 188 8.52 -9.09 4.00
N HIS A 189 7.29 -8.99 3.52
CA HIS A 189 6.10 -8.99 4.36
C HIS A 189 5.98 -10.35 5.07
N VAL A 190 6.10 -10.38 6.40
CA VAL A 190 6.32 -11.63 7.16
C VAL A 190 5.18 -12.62 6.97
N THR A 191 3.93 -12.17 7.11
CA THR A 191 2.75 -13.03 7.05
C THR A 191 2.24 -13.26 5.62
N GLU A 192 2.20 -12.22 4.79
CA GLU A 192 1.58 -12.30 3.47
C GLU A 192 2.56 -12.47 2.31
N GLY A 193 3.83 -12.09 2.46
CA GLY A 193 4.81 -12.11 1.36
C GLY A 193 4.99 -13.49 0.74
N ILE A 194 4.76 -14.56 1.52
CA ILE A 194 4.77 -15.95 1.05
C ILE A 194 3.85 -16.18 -0.17
N LYS A 195 2.68 -15.50 -0.23
CA LYS A 195 1.71 -15.61 -1.33
C LYS A 195 2.34 -15.20 -2.67
N LEU A 196 3.14 -14.13 -2.69
CA LEU A 196 3.81 -13.65 -3.90
C LEU A 196 4.97 -14.57 -4.32
N TRP A 197 5.73 -15.06 -3.35
CA TRP A 197 6.77 -16.04 -3.63
C TRP A 197 6.18 -17.32 -4.21
N GLU A 198 5.06 -17.79 -3.67
CA GLU A 198 4.34 -18.98 -4.16
C GLU A 198 3.81 -18.77 -5.57
N ALA A 199 3.11 -17.67 -5.82
CA ALA A 199 2.66 -17.30 -7.14
C ALA A 199 3.81 -17.27 -8.16
N TYR A 200 4.96 -16.71 -7.78
CA TYR A 200 6.11 -16.65 -8.68
C TYR A 200 6.72 -18.04 -8.93
N ARG A 201 6.78 -18.90 -7.91
CA ARG A 201 7.24 -20.30 -8.09
C ARG A 201 6.31 -21.08 -9.01
N THR A 202 5.00 -20.96 -8.81
CA THR A 202 3.99 -21.61 -9.66
C THR A 202 4.11 -21.13 -11.10
N PHE A 203 4.30 -19.83 -11.32
CA PHE A 203 4.52 -19.28 -12.66
C PHE A 203 5.78 -19.84 -13.34
N GLU A 204 6.92 -19.89 -12.65
CA GLU A 204 8.15 -20.43 -13.22
C GLU A 204 8.06 -21.96 -13.45
N GLN A 205 7.33 -22.69 -12.60
CA GLN A 205 7.03 -24.11 -12.80
C GLN A 205 6.09 -24.34 -13.99
N ALA A 206 5.08 -23.49 -14.19
CA ALA A 206 4.21 -23.55 -15.36
C ALA A 206 5.00 -23.35 -16.65
N ILE A 207 5.94 -22.39 -16.69
CA ILE A 207 6.85 -22.20 -17.83
C ILE A 207 7.65 -23.47 -18.12
N LEU A 208 8.17 -24.15 -17.09
CA LEU A 208 8.94 -25.39 -17.28
C LEU A 208 8.14 -26.46 -18.04
N LEU A 209 6.84 -26.56 -17.77
CA LEU A 209 5.94 -27.51 -18.43
C LEU A 209 5.70 -27.17 -19.91
N THR A 210 5.86 -25.91 -20.31
CA THR A 210 5.70 -25.48 -21.71
C THR A 210 6.94 -25.73 -22.57
N ILE A 211 8.10 -26.00 -21.97
CA ILE A 211 9.36 -26.23 -22.69
C ILE A 211 9.38 -27.64 -23.30
N ASP A 212 9.74 -27.73 -24.58
CA ASP A 212 9.88 -28.97 -25.33
C ASP A 212 10.77 -30.00 -24.59
N GLU A 213 10.35 -31.27 -24.55
CA GLU A 213 11.07 -32.33 -23.85
C GLU A 213 12.47 -32.60 -24.41
N SER A 214 12.69 -32.32 -25.69
CA SER A 214 13.99 -32.47 -26.33
C SER A 214 14.96 -31.33 -25.98
N ASP A 215 14.48 -30.16 -25.54
CA ASP A 215 15.32 -29.04 -25.13
C ASP A 215 15.77 -29.15 -23.67
N ILE A 216 16.68 -30.09 -23.43
CA ILE A 216 17.28 -30.36 -22.12
C ILE A 216 17.97 -29.10 -21.58
N GLN A 217 18.57 -28.27 -22.44
CA GLN A 217 19.31 -27.09 -22.01
C GLN A 217 18.37 -25.98 -21.50
N ALA A 218 17.24 -25.75 -22.17
CA ALA A 218 16.24 -24.79 -21.70
C ALA A 218 15.59 -25.25 -20.40
N LYS A 219 15.27 -26.56 -20.26
CA LYS A 219 14.74 -27.12 -19.01
C LYS A 219 15.72 -26.95 -17.85
N GLU A 220 17.01 -27.22 -18.06
CA GLU A 220 18.01 -27.05 -16.99
C GLU A 220 18.14 -25.58 -16.56
N LYS A 221 18.12 -24.64 -17.51
CA LYS A 221 18.12 -23.19 -17.19
C LYS A 221 16.89 -22.81 -16.37
N GLN A 222 15.71 -23.33 -16.74
CA GLN A 222 14.46 -23.05 -16.05
C GLN A 222 14.43 -23.66 -14.65
N ASN A 223 14.89 -24.91 -14.50
CA ASN A 223 15.08 -25.56 -13.21
C ASN A 223 16.02 -24.80 -12.30
N GLN A 224 17.15 -24.31 -12.83
CA GLN A 224 18.07 -23.50 -12.05
C GLN A 224 17.43 -22.19 -11.58
N ARG A 225 16.53 -21.60 -12.38
CA ARG A 225 15.78 -20.41 -12.01
C ARG A 225 14.83 -20.68 -10.85
N ILE A 226 14.06 -21.77 -10.92
CA ILE A 226 13.16 -22.21 -9.84
C ILE A 226 13.95 -22.51 -8.57
N ARG A 227 15.10 -23.20 -8.69
CA ARG A 227 16.00 -23.49 -7.56
C ARG A 227 16.50 -22.22 -6.89
N THR A 228 16.97 -21.25 -7.68
CA THR A 228 17.40 -19.95 -7.16
C THR A 228 16.26 -19.20 -6.48
N LEU A 229 15.03 -19.32 -6.98
CA LEU A 229 13.85 -18.70 -6.37
C LEU A 229 13.54 -19.31 -4.99
N PHE A 230 13.59 -20.64 -4.86
CA PHE A 230 13.50 -21.32 -3.56
C PHE A 230 14.60 -20.87 -2.59
N HIS A 231 15.86 -20.81 -3.05
CA HIS A 231 16.98 -20.38 -2.19
C HIS A 231 16.80 -18.95 -1.69
N ARG A 232 16.33 -18.04 -2.55
CA ARG A 232 15.99 -16.66 -2.18
C ARG A 232 14.90 -16.64 -1.12
N GLN A 233 13.77 -17.32 -1.34
CA GLN A 233 12.65 -17.34 -0.39
C GLN A 233 13.04 -17.96 0.96
N LEU A 234 13.77 -19.08 0.96
CA LEU A 234 14.25 -19.72 2.19
C LEU A 234 15.20 -18.83 3.00
N SER A 235 15.77 -17.80 2.38
CA SER A 235 16.62 -16.81 3.04
C SER A 235 15.83 -15.63 3.62
N VAL A 236 14.50 -15.57 3.42
CA VAL A 236 13.64 -14.50 3.92
C VAL A 236 12.86 -14.96 5.15
N PRO A 237 12.89 -14.21 6.27
CA PRO A 237 12.07 -14.47 7.45
C PRO A 237 10.56 -14.27 7.17
N LEU A 238 9.88 -15.33 6.76
CA LEU A 238 8.43 -15.38 6.46
C LEU A 238 7.71 -16.39 7.36
N VAL A 239 6.39 -16.33 7.40
CA VAL A 239 5.57 -17.39 8.00
C VAL A 239 5.73 -18.72 7.26
N ASN A 240 5.45 -19.85 7.92
CA ASN A 240 5.44 -21.19 7.31
C ASN A 240 6.76 -21.62 6.63
N MET A 241 7.92 -21.16 7.13
CA MET A 241 9.24 -21.52 6.58
C MET A 241 9.46 -23.03 6.48
N LYS A 242 8.96 -23.81 7.44
CA LYS A 242 9.06 -25.28 7.43
C LYS A 242 8.35 -25.89 6.22
N SER A 243 7.14 -25.43 5.93
CA SER A 243 6.38 -25.87 4.75
C SER A 243 7.11 -25.51 3.46
N THR A 244 7.71 -24.33 3.41
CA THR A 244 8.52 -23.90 2.25
C THR A 244 9.75 -24.80 2.04
N LEU A 245 10.42 -25.20 3.13
CA LEU A 245 11.55 -26.13 3.09
C LEU A 245 11.12 -27.53 2.59
N GLN A 246 9.99 -28.03 3.07
CA GLN A 246 9.42 -29.31 2.62
C GLN A 246 9.08 -29.26 1.12
N ALA A 247 8.45 -28.17 0.66
CA ALA A 247 8.16 -27.97 -0.77
C ALA A 247 9.45 -27.92 -1.61
N TYR A 248 10.51 -27.27 -1.11
CA TYR A 248 11.81 -27.26 -1.78
C TYR A 248 12.42 -28.66 -1.89
N LYS A 249 12.40 -29.44 -0.79
CA LYS A 249 12.91 -30.80 -0.78
C LYS A 249 12.12 -31.71 -1.72
N ALA A 250 10.79 -31.64 -1.70
CA ALA A 250 9.92 -32.38 -2.61
C ALA A 250 10.26 -32.06 -4.08
N TRP A 251 10.39 -30.78 -4.41
CA TRP A 251 10.76 -30.35 -5.75
C TRP A 251 12.16 -30.84 -6.17
N GLU A 252 13.18 -30.81 -5.29
CA GLU A 252 14.51 -31.36 -5.60
C GLU A 252 14.49 -32.89 -5.78
N VAL A 253 13.59 -33.61 -5.10
CA VAL A 253 13.37 -35.05 -5.31
C VAL A 253 12.80 -35.32 -6.70
N GLU A 254 11.86 -34.49 -7.18
CA GLU A 254 11.36 -34.56 -8.56
C GLU A 254 12.47 -34.32 -9.59
N GLN A 255 13.50 -33.53 -9.24
CA GLN A 255 14.69 -33.32 -10.07
C GLN A 255 15.74 -34.45 -9.95
N GLY A 256 15.43 -35.53 -9.25
CA GLY A 256 16.29 -36.73 -9.15
C GLY A 256 17.27 -36.73 -7.98
N LYS A 257 17.16 -35.81 -7.02
CA LYS A 257 17.92 -35.90 -5.76
C LYS A 257 17.24 -36.84 -4.77
N VAL A 258 18.03 -37.45 -3.90
CA VAL A 258 17.51 -38.25 -2.79
C VAL A 258 17.55 -37.40 -1.54
N LEU A 259 16.39 -36.91 -1.11
CA LEU A 259 16.21 -36.12 0.10
C LEU A 259 15.04 -36.69 0.92
N ASP A 260 15.16 -36.62 2.24
CA ASP A 260 14.03 -36.88 3.13
C ASP A 260 13.15 -35.63 3.23
N VAL A 261 11.99 -35.69 2.59
CA VAL A 261 11.02 -34.58 2.45
C VAL A 261 10.35 -34.27 3.80
N GLU A 262 10.06 -35.28 4.60
CA GLU A 262 9.29 -35.11 5.84
C GLU A 262 10.17 -34.67 7.01
N SER A 263 11.46 -35.02 6.98
CA SER A 263 12.40 -34.59 8.00
C SER A 263 12.59 -33.05 8.03
N SER A 264 12.67 -32.48 9.23
CA SER A 264 13.08 -31.10 9.45
C SER A 264 14.58 -30.87 9.29
N ASP A 265 15.36 -31.95 9.15
CA ASP A 265 16.82 -31.89 9.08
C ASP A 265 17.28 -31.27 7.76
N LEU A 266 18.41 -30.57 7.80
CA LEU A 266 18.98 -29.90 6.62
C LEU A 266 19.94 -30.80 5.84
N ASP A 267 19.92 -32.11 6.11
CA ASP A 267 20.77 -33.11 5.48
C ASP A 267 20.53 -33.16 3.97
N GLY A 268 21.63 -33.17 3.20
CA GLY A 268 21.60 -33.16 1.73
C GLY A 268 21.35 -31.78 1.11
N ILE A 269 21.03 -30.75 1.90
CA ILE A 269 20.96 -29.36 1.44
C ILE A 269 22.35 -28.73 1.46
N SER A 270 22.63 -27.85 0.49
CA SER A 270 23.88 -27.09 0.48
C SER A 270 24.06 -26.29 1.79
N SER A 271 25.27 -26.32 2.36
CA SER A 271 25.58 -25.63 3.62
C SER A 271 25.24 -24.14 3.60
N HIS A 272 25.37 -23.49 2.44
CA HIS A 272 25.02 -22.08 2.27
C HIS A 272 23.50 -21.85 2.45
N VAL A 273 22.67 -22.68 1.82
CA VAL A 273 21.21 -22.58 1.90
C VAL A 273 20.72 -22.95 3.30
N ALA A 274 21.31 -23.98 3.90
CA ALA A 274 21.02 -24.38 5.28
C ALA A 274 21.30 -23.25 6.29
N THR A 275 22.45 -22.58 6.14
CA THR A 275 22.83 -21.44 7.00
C THR A 275 21.88 -20.25 6.80
N ALA A 276 21.54 -19.94 5.55
CA ALA A 276 20.61 -18.86 5.23
C ALA A 276 19.20 -19.13 5.79
N TYR A 277 18.72 -20.36 5.66
CA TYR A 277 17.45 -20.82 6.22
C TYR A 277 17.44 -20.72 7.75
N GLN A 278 18.49 -21.17 8.43
CA GLN A 278 18.58 -21.09 9.89
C GLN A 278 18.53 -19.64 10.38
N LYS A 279 19.29 -18.75 9.73
CA LYS A 279 19.26 -17.30 10.03
C LYS A 279 17.86 -16.72 9.79
N ALA A 280 17.21 -17.11 8.70
CA ALA A 280 15.88 -16.61 8.38
C ALA A 280 14.82 -17.12 9.36
N LEU A 281 14.94 -18.37 9.82
CA LEU A 281 14.08 -18.96 10.85
C LEU A 281 14.22 -18.25 12.20
N GLU A 282 15.44 -17.96 12.63
CA GLU A 282 15.70 -17.14 13.82
C GLU A 282 15.11 -15.72 13.65
N GLY A 283 15.28 -15.12 12.48
CA GLY A 283 14.68 -13.83 12.14
C GLY A 283 13.15 -13.83 12.21
N TYR A 284 12.50 -14.92 11.81
CA TYR A 284 11.05 -15.07 11.88
C TYR A 284 10.60 -15.25 13.33
N ASN A 285 11.27 -16.12 14.09
CA ASN A 285 10.95 -16.38 15.49
C ASN A 285 11.04 -15.10 16.34
N ALA A 286 11.99 -14.22 16.05
CA ALA A 286 12.11 -12.93 16.72
C ALA A 286 10.92 -11.98 16.47
N ARG A 287 10.12 -12.24 15.42
CA ARG A 287 9.00 -11.39 14.97
C ARG A 287 7.63 -12.03 15.19
N ALA A 288 7.57 -13.34 15.40
CA ALA A 288 6.32 -14.09 15.48
C ALA A 288 5.30 -13.48 16.46
N HIS A 289 5.76 -13.09 17.66
CA HIS A 289 4.89 -12.48 18.66
C HIS A 289 4.42 -11.06 18.27
N LEU A 290 5.27 -10.27 17.62
CA LEU A 290 4.93 -8.91 17.17
C LEU A 290 3.91 -8.95 16.03
N GLU A 291 4.04 -9.93 15.12
CA GLU A 291 3.08 -10.20 14.05
C GLU A 291 1.72 -10.66 14.60
N GLU A 292 1.72 -11.51 15.63
CA GLU A 292 0.50 -11.93 16.32
C GLU A 292 -0.21 -10.72 16.96
N GLN A 293 0.52 -9.86 17.69
CA GLN A 293 -0.05 -8.67 18.32
C GLN A 293 -0.59 -7.65 17.31
N SER A 294 0.10 -7.44 16.19
CA SER A 294 -0.28 -6.46 15.18
C SER A 294 -1.46 -6.90 14.31
N SER A 295 -1.73 -8.21 14.24
CA SER A 295 -2.85 -8.78 13.46
C SER A 295 -4.14 -8.96 14.25
N ARG A 296 -4.14 -8.65 15.55
CA ARG A 296 -5.33 -8.70 16.41
C ARG A 296 -6.40 -7.71 15.97
N GLN A 297 -7.60 -8.21 15.71
CA GLN A 297 -8.79 -7.43 15.36
C GLN A 297 -9.70 -7.16 16.57
N ASP A 298 -9.44 -7.81 17.72
CA ASP A 298 -10.24 -7.68 18.94
C ASP A 298 -9.93 -6.42 19.77
N ILE A 299 -8.97 -5.62 19.33
CA ILE A 299 -8.47 -4.43 20.02
C ILE A 299 -8.75 -3.17 19.21
N SER A 300 -8.77 -2.02 19.87
CA SER A 300 -9.05 -0.74 19.20
C SER A 300 -7.94 -0.35 18.22
N ASP A 301 -8.27 0.46 17.21
CA ASP A 301 -7.30 0.96 16.24
C ASP A 301 -6.14 1.74 16.88
N SER A 302 -6.40 2.44 17.98
CA SER A 302 -5.34 3.13 18.74
C SER A 302 -4.35 2.12 19.36
N GLU A 303 -4.85 1.01 19.91
CA GLU A 303 -4.01 -0.04 20.47
C GLU A 303 -3.25 -0.79 19.38
N ARG A 304 -3.89 -1.06 18.22
CA ARG A 304 -3.23 -1.67 17.05
C ARG A 304 -2.10 -0.79 16.53
N LEU A 305 -2.33 0.51 16.38
CA LEU A 305 -1.30 1.47 16.00
C LEU A 305 -0.13 1.46 17.00
N GLN A 306 -0.40 1.37 18.30
CA GLN A 306 0.64 1.23 19.31
C GLN A 306 1.47 -0.06 19.14
N GLN A 307 0.84 -1.19 18.78
CA GLN A 307 1.57 -2.43 18.47
C GLN A 307 2.51 -2.24 17.27
N PHE A 308 2.05 -1.57 16.21
CA PHE A 308 2.91 -1.21 15.07
C PHE A 308 4.08 -0.33 15.50
N VAL A 309 3.87 0.68 16.37
CA VAL A 309 4.96 1.53 16.88
C VAL A 309 5.98 0.74 17.70
N ILE A 310 5.54 -0.22 18.53
CA ILE A 310 6.44 -1.13 19.26
C ILE A 310 7.25 -1.97 18.28
N TYR A 311 6.60 -2.49 17.24
CA TYR A 311 7.25 -3.31 16.24
C TYR A 311 8.25 -2.49 15.40
N LEU A 312 7.91 -1.26 15.01
CA LEU A 312 8.81 -0.35 14.30
C LEU A 312 10.09 -0.06 15.09
N LYS A 313 9.97 0.19 16.40
CA LYS A 313 11.14 0.35 17.28
C LYS A 313 12.05 -0.88 17.28
N PHE A 314 11.46 -2.08 17.27
CA PHE A 314 12.22 -3.33 17.15
C PHE A 314 12.95 -3.44 15.80
N GLU A 315 12.27 -3.18 14.68
CA GLU A 315 12.89 -3.24 13.35
C GLU A 315 13.99 -2.18 13.18
N GLU A 316 13.78 -0.95 13.67
CA GLU A 316 14.77 0.12 13.65
C GLU A 316 16.01 -0.25 14.48
N SER A 317 15.83 -0.91 15.62
CA SER A 317 16.94 -1.42 16.44
C SER A 317 17.70 -2.58 15.78
N SER A 318 17.00 -3.36 14.93
CA SER A 318 17.59 -4.46 14.15
C SER A 318 18.43 -3.96 12.99
N GLY A 319 18.20 -2.72 12.52
CA GLY A 319 19.06 -2.03 11.57
C GLY A 319 18.96 -2.52 10.12
N ASP A 320 17.82 -3.13 9.73
CA ASP A 320 17.54 -3.52 8.34
C ASP A 320 16.56 -2.53 7.70
N PRO A 321 17.04 -1.60 6.84
CA PRO A 321 16.18 -0.56 6.27
C PRO A 321 15.03 -1.09 5.42
N ALA A 322 15.22 -2.22 4.73
CA ALA A 322 14.16 -2.78 3.89
C ALA A 322 13.01 -3.32 4.74
N ARG A 323 13.30 -3.89 5.92
CA ARG A 323 12.27 -4.36 6.85
C ARG A 323 11.54 -3.22 7.55
N VAL A 324 12.28 -2.20 7.97
CA VAL A 324 11.69 -0.98 8.55
C VAL A 324 10.74 -0.35 7.53
N GLN A 325 11.17 -0.22 6.26
CA GLN A 325 10.35 0.32 5.20
C GLN A 325 9.07 -0.50 4.99
N VAL A 326 9.17 -1.82 4.84
CA VAL A 326 7.99 -2.69 4.68
C VAL A 326 7.04 -2.59 5.87
N LEU A 327 7.54 -2.45 7.10
CA LEU A 327 6.69 -2.31 8.27
C LEU A 327 5.98 -0.94 8.32
N TYR A 328 6.66 0.16 7.95
CA TYR A 328 6.02 1.46 7.79
C TYR A 328 4.94 1.41 6.70
N GLU A 329 5.24 0.84 5.53
CA GLU A 329 4.30 0.70 4.41
C GLU A 329 3.05 -0.11 4.79
N ARG A 330 3.20 -1.14 5.63
CA ARG A 330 2.05 -1.87 6.20
C ARG A 330 1.24 -1.00 7.16
N ALA A 331 1.91 -0.29 8.06
CA ALA A 331 1.24 0.53 9.05
C ALA A 331 0.45 1.69 8.41
N ILE A 332 0.98 2.33 7.36
CA ILE A 332 0.27 3.43 6.65
C ILE A 332 -0.88 2.92 5.78
N ALA A 333 -0.86 1.65 5.36
CA ALA A 333 -1.99 1.04 4.67
C ALA A 333 -3.17 0.82 5.63
N ASP A 334 -2.89 0.47 6.89
CA ASP A 334 -3.89 0.30 7.94
C ASP A 334 -4.34 1.64 8.55
N PHE A 335 -3.41 2.60 8.72
CA PHE A 335 -3.65 3.89 9.38
C PHE A 335 -3.24 5.08 8.48
N PRO A 336 -3.87 5.26 7.31
CA PRO A 336 -3.44 6.25 6.32
C PRO A 336 -3.52 7.70 6.81
N ILE A 337 -4.42 8.01 7.74
CA ILE A 337 -4.61 9.37 8.27
C ILE A 337 -3.78 9.66 9.54
N ALA A 338 -2.97 8.71 10.00
CA ALA A 338 -2.10 8.90 11.17
C ALA A 338 -0.88 9.76 10.79
N SER A 339 -0.98 11.08 10.99
CA SER A 339 0.06 12.05 10.61
C SER A 339 1.43 11.75 11.22
N ASP A 340 1.46 11.30 12.48
CA ASP A 340 2.70 11.00 13.19
C ASP A 340 3.47 9.86 12.50
N LEU A 341 2.75 8.85 11.99
CA LEU A 341 3.34 7.73 11.28
C LEU A 341 4.04 8.19 9.98
N TRP A 342 3.40 9.07 9.22
CA TRP A 342 4.00 9.65 8.00
C TRP A 342 5.20 10.54 8.32
N LEU A 343 5.12 11.34 9.37
CA LEU A 343 6.22 12.20 9.82
C LEU A 343 7.44 11.36 10.25
N ASP A 344 7.23 10.32 11.03
CA ASP A 344 8.30 9.44 11.48
C ASP A 344 8.88 8.62 10.33
N TYR A 345 8.03 8.10 9.44
CA TYR A 345 8.47 7.38 8.25
C TYR A 345 9.34 8.24 7.35
N THR A 346 8.88 9.44 6.99
CA THR A 346 9.63 10.36 6.12
C THR A 346 10.94 10.82 6.76
N ARG A 347 10.96 11.10 8.08
CA ARG A 347 12.18 11.39 8.84
C ARG A 347 13.16 10.22 8.82
N TYR A 348 12.67 9.00 8.99
CA TYR A 348 13.49 7.79 8.92
C TYR A 348 14.15 7.66 7.54
N LEU A 349 13.38 7.85 6.46
CA LEU A 349 13.89 7.74 5.09
C LEU A 349 14.93 8.83 4.78
N ASP A 350 14.67 10.08 5.17
CA ASP A 350 15.63 11.19 5.02
C ASP A 350 16.98 10.89 5.70
N LYS A 351 16.96 10.15 6.82
CA LYS A 351 18.16 9.79 7.58
C LYS A 351 18.89 8.57 6.99
N THR A 352 18.15 7.60 6.46
CA THR A 352 18.69 6.26 6.15
C THR A 352 18.89 5.98 4.67
N LEU A 353 18.07 6.57 3.79
CA LEU A 353 18.10 6.28 2.36
C LEU A 353 18.81 7.36 1.56
N LYS A 354 19.59 6.92 0.57
CA LYS A 354 20.25 7.79 -0.43
C LYS A 354 19.49 7.82 -1.77
N VAL A 355 18.36 7.13 -1.87
CA VAL A 355 17.57 7.01 -3.09
C VAL A 355 16.46 8.06 -3.07
N GLY A 356 16.74 9.25 -3.61
CA GLY A 356 15.83 10.40 -3.55
C GLY A 356 14.44 10.16 -4.13
N ASN A 357 14.32 9.25 -5.11
CA ASN A 357 13.04 8.94 -5.75
C ASN A 357 12.04 8.31 -4.78
N VAL A 358 12.49 7.32 -3.98
CA VAL A 358 11.65 6.62 -3.00
C VAL A 358 11.14 7.61 -1.94
N VAL A 359 12.02 8.50 -1.47
CA VAL A 359 11.66 9.54 -0.49
C VAL A 359 10.62 10.50 -1.05
N ARG A 360 10.79 10.92 -2.32
CA ARG A 360 9.85 11.80 -3.03
C ARG A 360 8.45 11.17 -3.15
N GLU A 361 8.39 9.89 -3.51
CA GLU A 361 7.12 9.15 -3.66
C GLU A 361 6.39 9.03 -2.31
N VAL A 362 7.11 8.77 -1.23
CA VAL A 362 6.53 8.71 0.12
C VAL A 362 6.00 10.07 0.55
N TYR A 363 6.71 11.17 0.31
CA TYR A 363 6.21 12.51 0.61
C TYR A 363 4.96 12.89 -0.21
N SER A 364 4.93 12.52 -1.49
CA SER A 364 3.75 12.72 -2.34
C SER A 364 2.52 12.01 -1.76
N ARG A 365 2.67 10.75 -1.33
CA ARG A 365 1.59 10.00 -0.67
C ARG A 365 1.22 10.59 0.69
N ALA A 366 2.20 10.98 1.49
CA ALA A 366 1.99 11.56 2.82
C ALA A 366 1.13 12.84 2.75
N THR A 367 1.43 13.72 1.80
CA THR A 367 0.69 14.98 1.61
C THR A 367 -0.71 14.76 1.02
N LYS A 368 -0.91 13.70 0.23
CA LYS A 368 -2.26 13.29 -0.22
C LYS A 368 -3.10 12.69 0.91
N ASN A 369 -2.48 11.93 1.80
CA ASN A 369 -3.15 11.26 2.92
C ASN A 369 -3.44 12.20 4.10
N CYS A 370 -2.51 13.11 4.39
CA CYS A 370 -2.57 14.06 5.51
C CYS A 370 -2.39 15.50 5.02
N PRO A 371 -3.28 16.01 4.13
CA PRO A 371 -3.13 17.33 3.51
C PRO A 371 -3.13 18.49 4.50
N TRP A 372 -3.71 18.31 5.70
CA TRP A 372 -3.75 19.32 6.76
C TRP A 372 -2.42 19.49 7.52
N VAL A 373 -1.43 18.63 7.28
CA VAL A 373 -0.15 18.65 8.03
C VAL A 373 0.88 19.50 7.28
N GLY A 374 0.98 20.78 7.65
CA GLY A 374 1.92 21.72 7.01
C GLY A 374 3.38 21.26 7.03
N GLU A 375 3.81 20.54 8.09
CA GLU A 375 5.19 20.03 8.18
C GLU A 375 5.52 19.04 7.05
N LEU A 376 4.57 18.19 6.63
CA LEU A 376 4.78 17.24 5.52
C LEU A 376 5.01 17.98 4.20
N TRP A 377 4.27 19.05 3.93
CA TRP A 377 4.43 19.88 2.74
C TRP A 377 5.78 20.59 2.69
N VAL A 378 6.18 21.23 3.80
CA VAL A 378 7.48 21.90 3.90
C VAL A 378 8.62 20.91 3.66
N ARG A 379 8.56 19.73 4.29
CA ARG A 379 9.57 18.69 4.09
C ARG A 379 9.57 18.13 2.68
N TYR A 380 8.40 17.99 2.06
CA TYR A 380 8.30 17.56 0.67
C TYR A 380 8.98 18.55 -0.28
N LEU A 381 8.71 19.85 -0.15
CA LEU A 381 9.36 20.89 -0.95
C LEU A 381 10.89 20.90 -0.75
N LEU A 382 11.37 20.75 0.49
CA LEU A 382 12.80 20.63 0.77
C LEU A 382 13.41 19.35 0.16
N CYS A 383 12.66 18.24 0.15
CA CYS A 383 13.08 17.00 -0.50
C CYS A 383 13.24 17.21 -2.02
N LEU A 384 12.27 17.89 -2.66
CA LEU A 384 12.32 18.24 -4.07
C LEU A 384 13.48 19.17 -4.42
N GLU A 385 13.72 20.20 -3.60
CA GLU A 385 14.83 21.13 -3.77
C GLU A 385 16.19 20.41 -3.69
N ARG A 386 16.39 19.56 -2.66
CA ARG A 386 17.60 18.73 -2.54
C ARG A 386 17.76 17.79 -3.73
N GLY A 387 16.64 17.26 -4.25
CA GLY A 387 16.57 16.41 -5.42
C GLY A 387 16.71 17.16 -6.76
N ARG A 388 16.89 18.50 -6.75
CA ARG A 388 16.93 19.36 -7.94
C ARG A 388 15.75 19.13 -8.89
N ALA A 389 14.56 19.00 -8.30
CA ALA A 389 13.30 18.99 -9.03
C ALA A 389 13.16 20.23 -9.93
N SER A 390 12.38 20.12 -10.99
CA SER A 390 12.13 21.26 -11.87
C SER A 390 11.27 22.32 -11.16
N GLU A 391 11.33 23.57 -11.64
CA GLU A 391 10.45 24.64 -11.15
C GLU A 391 8.96 24.28 -11.34
N GLU A 392 8.63 23.55 -12.41
CA GLU A 392 7.28 23.04 -12.68
C GLU A 392 6.82 22.04 -11.60
N GLU A 393 7.68 21.11 -11.20
CA GLU A 393 7.38 20.14 -10.14
C GLU A 393 7.16 20.85 -8.79
N LEU A 394 8.02 21.82 -8.45
CA LEU A 394 7.89 22.61 -7.24
C LEU A 394 6.60 23.45 -7.24
N ALA A 395 6.29 24.10 -8.36
CA ALA A 395 5.08 24.89 -8.52
C ALA A 395 3.81 24.03 -8.39
N ALA A 396 3.81 22.82 -8.95
CA ALA A 396 2.69 21.89 -8.82
C ALA A 396 2.44 21.49 -7.35
N VAL A 397 3.50 21.20 -6.58
CA VAL A 397 3.36 20.87 -5.15
C VAL A 397 2.89 22.07 -4.34
N CYS A 398 3.43 23.27 -4.60
CA CYS A 398 2.97 24.50 -3.97
C CYS A 398 1.49 24.78 -4.26
N TYR A 399 1.05 24.56 -5.50
CA TYR A 399 -0.35 24.71 -5.90
C TYR A 399 -1.25 23.74 -5.15
N ASN A 400 -0.88 22.45 -5.10
CA ASN A 400 -1.62 21.44 -4.34
C ASN A 400 -1.67 21.77 -2.84
N TRP A 401 -0.59 22.32 -2.28
CA TRP A 401 -0.57 22.79 -0.89
C TRP A 401 -1.56 23.94 -0.67
N CYS A 402 -1.60 24.92 -1.57
CA CYS A 402 -2.55 26.04 -1.47
C CYS A 402 -4.00 25.56 -1.55
N LEU A 403 -4.29 24.59 -2.44
CA LEU A 403 -5.59 23.94 -2.53
C LEU A 403 -5.98 23.24 -1.24
N ALA A 404 -5.05 22.48 -0.64
CA ALA A 404 -5.29 21.73 0.59
C ALA A 404 -5.69 22.63 1.78
N PHE A 405 -5.16 23.86 1.86
CA PHE A 405 -5.48 24.80 2.94
C PHE A 405 -6.58 25.81 2.57
N GLY A 406 -7.20 25.68 1.39
CA GLY A 406 -8.23 26.62 0.93
C GLY A 406 -7.70 28.04 0.67
N VAL A 407 -6.38 28.20 0.54
CA VAL A 407 -5.70 29.50 0.40
C VAL A 407 -5.42 29.80 -1.07
N ILE A 408 -6.43 29.61 -1.94
CA ILE A 408 -6.32 29.90 -3.38
C ILE A 408 -6.01 31.40 -3.61
N VAL A 409 -6.45 32.27 -2.68
CA VAL A 409 -6.31 33.73 -2.79
C VAL A 409 -4.86 34.22 -2.66
N LEU A 410 -3.92 33.42 -2.13
CA LEU A 410 -2.51 33.82 -2.03
C LEU A 410 -1.67 33.45 -3.26
N TRP A 411 -2.13 32.54 -4.12
CA TRP A 411 -1.37 32.13 -5.30
C TRP A 411 -1.35 33.22 -6.39
N GLU A 412 -2.43 33.98 -6.54
CA GLU A 412 -2.44 35.18 -7.39
C GLU A 412 -1.52 36.30 -6.86
N LEU A 413 -1.21 36.32 -5.55
CA LEU A 413 -0.32 37.32 -4.95
C LEU A 413 1.16 36.91 -5.00
N ILE A 414 1.46 35.61 -4.96
CA ILE A 414 2.85 35.11 -5.02
C ILE A 414 3.41 35.17 -6.45
N LEU A 415 2.57 35.09 -7.49
CA LEU A 415 2.98 35.30 -8.89
C LEU A 415 3.16 36.78 -9.29
N ILE A 416 2.89 37.72 -8.38
CA ILE A 416 3.07 39.17 -8.60
C ILE A 416 4.44 39.67 -8.09
N PHE A 417 5.24 38.81 -7.46
CA PHE A 417 6.63 39.09 -7.06
C PHE A 417 7.60 38.07 -7.66
#